data_AF-A0A9N8X4P6-F1
#
_entry.id   AF-A0A9N8X4P6-F1
#
_cell.length_a   1.000
_cell.length_b   1.000
_cell.length_c   1.000
_cell.angle_alpha   90.00
_cell.angle_beta   90.00
_cell.angle_gamma   90.00
#
_symmetry.space_group_name_H-M   'P 1'
#
loop_
_entity.id
_entity.type
_entity.pdbx_description
1 polymer ?
#
loop_
_entity_poly.entity_id
_entity_poly.type
_entity_poly.pdbx_seq_one_letter_code
_entity_poly.pdbx_strand_id
1 'polypeptide(L)' 'MTTQTHTTPPDLEHPDPATHSDNEKSKMPERHDEDRKQAPNDRPGKKSGEGETPVG' A
#
# COMPACT_ATOMS: atom_id res chain seq x y z
N MET A 1 -20.18 20.14 -8.22
CA MET A 1 -18.91 19.39 -8.20
C MET A 1 -18.09 19.93 -9.36
N THR A 2 -17.00 20.66 -9.09
CA THR A 2 -16.18 21.31 -10.11
C THR A 2 -14.98 20.42 -10.43
N THR A 3 -14.97 19.79 -11.61
CA THR A 3 -13.76 19.15 -12.14
C THR A 3 -12.82 20.25 -12.62
N GLN A 4 -11.73 20.47 -11.88
CA GLN A 4 -10.73 21.49 -12.20
C GLN A 4 -9.81 20.93 -13.29
N THR A 5 -10.17 21.16 -14.55
CA THR A 5 -9.24 20.95 -15.67
C THR A 5 -8.19 22.04 -15.61
N HIS A 6 -6.96 21.69 -15.23
CA HIS A 6 -5.83 22.62 -15.24
C HIS A 6 -5.48 22.98 -16.69
N THR A 7 -5.69 24.24 -17.07
CA THR A 7 -5.40 24.82 -18.39
C THR A 7 -4.04 25.54 -18.39
N THR A 8 -3.02 24.93 -17.78
CA THR A 8 -1.65 25.46 -17.71
C THR A 8 -0.68 24.37 -18.19
N PRO A 9 0.32 24.67 -19.04
CA PRO A 9 1.32 23.69 -19.43
C PRO A 9 2.05 23.17 -18.18
N PRO A 10 2.34 21.85 -18.10
CA PRO A 10 2.99 21.27 -16.92
C PRO A 10 4.40 21.85 -16.76
N ASP A 11 4.71 22.36 -15.57
CA ASP A 11 6.08 22.68 -15.19
C ASP A 11 6.86 21.36 -15.05
N LEU A 12 7.88 21.17 -15.89
CA LEU A 12 8.68 19.95 -15.92
C LEU A 12 9.77 19.93 -14.85
N GLU A 13 10.17 21.10 -14.35
CA GLU A 13 11.19 21.23 -13.29
C GLU A 13 10.56 20.98 -11.91
N HIS A 14 9.29 21.36 -11.74
CA HIS A 14 8.51 21.10 -10.54
C HIS A 14 7.13 20.54 -10.91
N PRO A 15 7.05 19.25 -11.28
CA PRO A 15 5.78 18.65 -11.66
C PRO A 15 4.82 18.70 -10.48
N ASP A 16 3.57 19.06 -10.77
CA ASP A 16 2.51 19.02 -9.77
C ASP A 16 2.35 17.60 -9.20
N PRO A 17 2.07 17.47 -7.89
CA PRO A 17 1.80 16.17 -7.30
C PRO A 17 0.55 15.54 -7.92
N ALA A 18 0.59 14.23 -8.13
CA ALA A 18 -0.56 13.49 -8.67
C ALA A 18 -1.78 13.60 -7.74
N THR A 19 -2.92 14.04 -8.29
CA THR A 19 -4.19 14.05 -7.56
C THR A 19 -4.95 12.75 -7.82
N HIS A 20 -5.10 11.92 -6.79
CA HIS A 20 -5.94 10.72 -6.85
C HIS A 20 -7.35 11.02 -6.30
N SER A 21 -8.38 10.36 -6.84
CA SER A 21 -9.74 10.52 -6.34
C SER A 21 -10.04 9.42 -5.34
N ASP A 22 -10.11 9.72 -4.05
CA ASP A 22 -10.38 8.75 -2.98
C ASP A 22 -11.89 8.52 -2.75
N ASN A 23 -12.65 8.48 -3.84
CA ASN A 23 -14.08 8.22 -3.80
C ASN A 23 -14.38 6.70 -3.77
N GLU A 24 -15.66 6.32 -3.66
CA GLU A 24 -16.07 4.90 -3.60
C GLU A 24 -15.58 4.05 -4.78
N LYS A 25 -15.32 4.64 -5.95
CA LYS A 25 -14.79 3.94 -7.14
C LYS A 25 -13.29 3.65 -7.04
N SER A 26 -12.57 4.32 -6.15
CA SER A 26 -11.15 4.08 -5.87
C SER A 26 -10.93 3.14 -4.68
N LYS A 27 -12.00 2.80 -3.94
CA LYS A 27 -11.91 1.86 -2.84
C LYS A 27 -11.44 0.51 -3.37
N MET A 28 -10.32 0.01 -2.84
CA MET A 28 -9.87 -1.34 -3.17
C MET A 28 -10.98 -2.35 -2.82
N PRO A 29 -11.15 -3.41 -3.62
CA PRO A 29 -12.09 -4.47 -3.31
C PRO A 29 -11.87 -5.04 -1.91
N GLU A 30 -12.93 -5.57 -1.31
CA GLU A 30 -12.82 -6.28 -0.04
C GLU A 30 -11.77 -7.38 -0.18
N ARG A 31 -10.77 -7.35 0.70
CA ARG A 31 -9.71 -8.35 0.69
C ARG A 31 -10.06 -9.32 1.81
N HIS A 32 -10.39 -10.56 1.47
CA HIS A 32 -10.53 -11.65 2.43
C HIS A 32 -9.14 -12.09 2.95
N ASP A 33 -8.40 -11.15 3.55
CA ASP A 33 -7.04 -11.34 4.03
C ASP A 33 -7.01 -12.26 5.28
N GLU A 34 -8.17 -12.52 5.90
CA GLU A 34 -8.33 -13.43 7.05
C GLU A 34 -7.90 -14.87 6.74
N ASP A 35 -8.29 -15.39 5.55
CA ASP A 35 -7.98 -16.75 5.08
C ASP A 35 -6.86 -16.78 4.03
N ARG A 36 -6.33 -15.61 3.65
CA ARG A 36 -5.20 -15.52 2.73
C ARG A 36 -4.01 -16.24 3.34
N LYS A 37 -3.23 -16.94 2.50
CA LYS A 37 -1.94 -17.52 2.89
C LYS A 37 -1.01 -16.38 3.33
N GLN A 38 -1.11 -16.03 4.60
CA GLN A 38 -0.24 -15.12 5.32
C GLN A 38 1.20 -15.64 5.13
N ALA A 39 2.14 -14.77 4.78
CA ALA A 39 3.52 -15.16 4.61
C ALA A 39 4.03 -15.76 5.93
N PRO A 40 5.05 -16.63 5.91
CA PRO A 40 5.65 -17.16 7.14
C PRO A 40 6.09 -16.07 8.14
N ASN A 41 6.36 -14.86 7.64
CA ASN A 41 6.68 -13.67 8.42
C ASN A 41 5.47 -13.04 9.14
N ASP A 42 4.25 -13.25 8.67
CA ASP A 42 3.03 -12.68 9.24
C ASP A 42 2.56 -13.48 10.47
N ARG A 43 2.93 -14.76 10.53
CA ARG A 43 2.76 -15.62 11.72
C ARG A 43 4.10 -16.23 12.12
N PRO A 44 5.03 -15.41 12.66
CA PRO A 44 6.30 -15.93 13.12
C PRO A 44 6.05 -16.98 14.21
N GLY A 45 6.71 -18.13 14.11
CA GLY A 45 6.61 -19.19 15.10
C GLY A 45 7.02 -18.68 16.48
N LYS A 46 6.46 -19.27 17.55
CA LYS A 46 6.84 -18.95 18.94
C LYS A 46 8.25 -19.42 19.31
N LYS A 47 8.89 -20.18 18.42
CA LYS A 47 10.23 -20.71 18.58
C LYS A 47 11.04 -20.27 17.39
N SER A 48 12.23 -19.78 17.66
CA SER A 48 13.30 -19.70 16.67
C SER A 48 13.44 -21.04 15.95
N GLY A 49 13.65 -21.02 14.63
CA GLY A 49 13.89 -22.23 13.85
C GLY A 49 15.08 -23.01 14.41
N GLU A 50 15.09 -24.34 14.24
CA GLU A 50 16.25 -25.15 14.62
C GLU A 50 17.48 -24.66 13.83
N GLY A 51 18.38 -23.93 14.50
CA GLY A 51 19.58 -23.33 13.89
C GLY A 51 19.71 -21.82 14.03
N GLU A 52 18.72 -21.11 14.56
CA GLU A 52 18.84 -19.67 14.84
C GLU A 52 19.68 -19.41 16.11
N THR A 53 20.72 -18.60 15.99
CA THR A 53 21.55 -18.18 17.12
C THR A 53 20.81 -17.15 17.98
N PRO A 54 20.71 -17.34 19.31
CA PRO A 54 20.09 -16.34 20.18
C PRO A 54 20.93 -15.06 20.16
N VAL A 55 20.29 -13.94 19.82
CA VAL A 55 20.88 -12.61 19.99
C VAL A 55 20.50 -12.11 21.39
N GLY A 56 21.51 -11.92 22.22
CA GLY A 56 21.41 -11.41 23.59
C GLY A 56 22.55 -10.43 23.87
#